data_AF-A0A671XDA0-F1
#
_entry.id   AF-A0A671XDA0-F1
#
_cell.length_a   1.000
_cell.length_b   1.000
_cell.length_c   1.000
_cell.angle_alpha   90.00
_cell.angle_beta   90.00
_cell.angle_gamma   90.00
#
_symmetry.space_group_name_H-M   'P 1'
#
loop_
_entity.id
_entity.type
_entity.pdbx_description
1 polymer ?
#
loop_
_entity_poly.entity_id
_entity_poly.type
_entity_poly.pdbx_seq_one_letter_code
_entity_poly.pdbx_strand_id
1 'polypeptide(L)'
;ATCSSSISKQRKCLKDLRYSLTKCAQSCDEKELELIMDIKTQIKDKENVFFDMEAYLPKRNGLYLNLVLGNVNVTLLSNQAKFAYKDEYEKFKLYMTIILMFGAITCLFFLNCRVTDEIFNFLLVWYYCTLTIRESILMSNGSRIKGWWVSHHYVSTFLSGVMLTWPEGPMYQMFRSQFLAFSIYQSFVQFLQYYYQSGCLYRLRALGERNQLDLTVEGFQSWMWRGLTFLLPFLFFGHFWQLYNSVTLFRLAGHEDCKEWQVRITLIPFFFFFFFFFFLTRNGCKEKQSFYHQLNSNLT
;
A
#
# COMPACT_ATOMS: atom_id res chain seq x y z
N ALA A 1 -24.69 4.22 12.72
CA ALA A 1 -24.53 3.19 13.79
C ALA A 1 -25.56 2.06 13.66
N THR A 2 -26.85 2.37 13.48
CA THR A 2 -27.96 1.40 13.45
C THR A 2 -27.92 0.39 12.30
N CYS A 3 -27.46 0.78 11.11
CA CYS A 3 -27.34 -0.14 9.97
C CYS A 3 -26.22 -1.18 10.17
N SER A 4 -25.04 -0.74 10.63
CA SER A 4 -23.89 -1.64 10.93
C SER A 4 -24.21 -2.65 12.03
N SER A 5 -24.94 -2.24 13.08
CA SER A 5 -25.38 -3.16 14.12
C SER A 5 -26.43 -4.15 13.62
N SER A 6 -27.34 -3.74 12.72
CA SER A 6 -28.29 -4.64 12.07
C SER A 6 -27.61 -5.66 11.16
N ILE A 7 -26.62 -5.27 10.35
CA ILE A 7 -25.83 -6.21 9.52
C ILE A 7 -25.08 -7.20 10.41
N SER A 8 -24.46 -6.73 11.50
CA SER A 8 -23.75 -7.60 12.45
C SER A 8 -24.66 -8.65 13.09
N LYS A 9 -25.90 -8.26 13.44
CA LYS A 9 -26.93 -9.18 13.96
C LYS A 9 -27.37 -10.21 12.90
N GLN A 10 -27.62 -9.76 11.66
CA GLN A 10 -28.00 -10.65 10.56
C GLN A 10 -26.89 -11.68 10.26
N ARG A 11 -25.62 -11.26 10.28
CA ARG A 11 -24.48 -12.15 10.07
C ARG A 11 -24.30 -13.18 11.19
N LYS A 12 -24.56 -12.80 12.44
CA LYS A 12 -24.60 -13.76 13.56
C LYS A 12 -25.71 -14.79 13.35
N CYS A 13 -26.91 -14.34 12.97
CA CYS A 13 -28.04 -15.21 12.65
C CYS A 13 -27.71 -16.20 11.50
N LEU A 14 -27.08 -15.73 10.43
CA LEU A 14 -26.65 -16.59 9.31
C LEU A 14 -25.61 -17.64 9.73
N LYS A 15 -24.67 -17.29 10.62
CA LYS A 15 -23.71 -18.26 11.19
C LYS A 15 -24.40 -19.32 12.02
N ASP A 16 -25.35 -18.92 12.87
CA ASP A 16 -26.11 -19.83 13.72
C ASP A 16 -27.00 -20.77 12.88
N LEU A 17 -27.60 -20.24 11.82
CA LEU A 17 -28.37 -21.01 10.84
C LEU A 17 -27.48 -22.03 10.11
N ARG A 18 -26.30 -21.62 9.65
CA ARG A 18 -25.33 -22.50 8.99
C ARG A 18 -24.84 -23.63 9.90
N TYR A 19 -24.61 -23.33 11.18
CA TYR A 19 -24.24 -24.33 12.18
C TYR A 19 -25.38 -25.35 12.37
N SER A 20 -26.62 -24.87 12.51
CA SER A 20 -27.81 -25.71 12.66
C SER A 20 -28.05 -26.60 11.44
N LEU A 21 -27.90 -26.07 10.23
CA LEU A 21 -27.98 -26.83 8.97
C LEU A 21 -26.90 -27.90 8.85
N THR A 22 -25.69 -27.62 9.35
CA THR A 22 -24.60 -28.60 9.35
C THR A 22 -24.87 -29.73 10.33
N LYS A 23 -25.56 -29.45 11.43
CA LYS A 23 -26.01 -30.46 12.40
C LYS A 23 -27.17 -31.31 11.85
N CYS A 24 -28.16 -30.71 11.18
CA CYS A 24 -29.24 -31.46 10.53
C CYS A 24 -28.74 -32.36 9.39
N ALA A 25 -27.74 -31.92 8.62
CA ALA A 25 -27.17 -32.71 7.53
C ALA A 25 -26.59 -34.08 7.97
N GLN A 26 -26.34 -34.28 9.26
CA GLN A 26 -25.82 -35.55 9.81
C GLN A 26 -26.91 -36.62 9.98
N SER A 27 -28.19 -36.26 9.87
CA SER A 27 -29.33 -37.13 10.15
C SER A 27 -30.37 -37.18 9.03
N CYS A 28 -30.04 -36.67 7.83
CA CYS A 28 -30.99 -36.41 6.75
C CYS A 28 -30.88 -37.40 5.58
N ASP A 29 -31.98 -37.56 4.84
CA ASP A 29 -32.06 -38.36 3.62
C ASP A 29 -31.52 -37.61 2.38
N GLU A 30 -31.42 -38.30 1.23
CA GLU A 30 -30.75 -37.79 0.03
C GLU A 30 -31.42 -36.53 -0.56
N LYS A 31 -32.75 -36.41 -0.42
CA LYS A 31 -33.53 -35.24 -0.84
C LYS A 31 -33.38 -34.06 0.12
N GLU A 32 -33.34 -34.31 1.43
CA GLU A 32 -33.07 -33.29 2.43
C GLU A 32 -31.63 -32.74 2.30
N LEU A 33 -30.68 -33.57 1.89
CA LEU A 33 -29.29 -33.16 1.63
C LEU A 33 -29.17 -32.16 0.47
N GLU A 34 -29.93 -32.37 -0.59
CA GLU A 34 -29.98 -31.46 -1.76
C GLU A 34 -30.59 -30.09 -1.37
N LEU A 35 -31.66 -30.09 -0.58
CA LEU A 35 -32.25 -28.88 0.01
C LEU A 35 -31.27 -28.13 0.93
N ILE A 36 -30.51 -28.86 1.77
CA ILE A 36 -29.50 -28.25 2.63
C ILE A 36 -28.37 -27.61 1.81
N MET A 37 -27.98 -28.21 0.68
CA MET A 37 -26.98 -27.63 -0.23
C MET A 37 -27.49 -26.34 -0.89
N ASP A 38 -28.74 -26.31 -1.34
CA ASP A 38 -29.36 -25.09 -1.88
C ASP A 38 -29.39 -23.97 -0.83
N ILE A 39 -29.85 -24.27 0.38
CA ILE A 39 -29.89 -23.29 1.48
C ILE A 39 -28.48 -22.80 1.85
N LYS A 40 -27.47 -23.67 1.85
CA LYS A 40 -26.06 -23.26 2.06
C LYS A 40 -25.56 -22.30 0.98
N THR A 41 -25.97 -22.51 -0.26
CA THR A 41 -25.61 -21.63 -1.39
C THR A 41 -26.28 -20.27 -1.23
N GLN A 42 -27.57 -20.23 -0.89
CA GLN A 42 -28.29 -18.98 -0.60
C GLN A 42 -27.71 -18.22 0.61
N ILE A 43 -27.26 -18.92 1.65
CA ILE A 43 -26.56 -18.30 2.80
C ILE A 43 -25.27 -17.64 2.31
N LYS A 44 -24.49 -18.32 1.47
CA LYS A 44 -23.24 -17.79 0.92
C LYS A 44 -23.47 -16.55 0.06
N ASP A 45 -24.51 -16.56 -0.77
CA ASP A 45 -24.87 -15.40 -1.59
C ASP A 45 -25.30 -14.20 -0.73
N LYS A 46 -26.10 -14.43 0.32
CA LYS A 46 -26.44 -13.37 1.28
C LYS A 46 -25.24 -12.86 2.07
N GLU A 47 -24.29 -13.72 2.42
CA GLU A 47 -23.02 -13.29 3.05
C GLU A 47 -22.22 -12.37 2.11
N ASN A 48 -22.17 -12.68 0.81
CA ASN A 48 -21.52 -11.82 -0.19
C ASN A 48 -22.23 -10.46 -0.31
N VAL A 49 -23.57 -10.45 -0.35
CA VAL A 49 -24.35 -9.19 -0.38
C VAL A 49 -24.11 -8.35 0.89
N PHE A 50 -24.07 -8.97 2.07
CA PHE A 50 -23.77 -8.24 3.31
C PHE A 50 -22.34 -7.71 3.34
N PHE A 51 -21.38 -8.46 2.79
CA PHE A 51 -20.00 -8.00 2.63
C PHE A 51 -19.91 -6.77 1.73
N ASP A 52 -20.62 -6.79 0.60
CA ASP A 52 -20.69 -5.64 -0.31
C ASP A 52 -21.38 -4.45 0.37
N MET A 53 -22.50 -4.65 1.06
CA MET A 53 -23.19 -3.60 1.82
C MET A 53 -22.29 -2.97 2.90
N GLU A 54 -21.51 -3.79 3.61
CA GLU A 54 -20.59 -3.33 4.65
C GLU A 54 -19.42 -2.50 4.09
N ALA A 55 -19.04 -2.70 2.82
CA ALA A 55 -18.07 -1.85 2.13
C ALA A 55 -18.59 -0.40 1.93
N TYR A 56 -19.91 -0.21 1.91
CA TYR A 56 -20.54 1.12 1.81
C TYR A 56 -20.78 1.78 3.18
N LEU A 57 -20.69 1.03 4.28
CA LEU A 57 -20.91 1.58 5.61
C LEU A 57 -19.69 2.34 6.16
N PRO A 58 -19.92 3.38 6.99
CA PRO A 58 -18.86 4.05 7.73
C PRO A 58 -18.08 3.04 8.58
N LYS A 59 -16.79 2.83 8.29
CA LYS A 59 -15.92 2.04 9.17
C LYS A 59 -15.39 2.97 10.27
N ARG A 60 -15.23 2.41 11.47
CA ARG A 60 -14.59 3.15 12.57
C ARG A 60 -13.15 3.48 12.16
N ASN A 61 -12.73 4.70 12.48
CA ASN A 61 -11.35 5.15 12.33
C ASN A 61 -10.39 4.14 12.98
N GLY A 62 -9.29 3.82 12.29
CA GLY A 62 -8.19 3.06 12.87
C GLY A 62 -7.48 3.81 13.99
N LEU A 63 -6.69 3.10 14.80
CA LEU A 63 -5.96 3.66 15.96
C LEU A 63 -5.10 4.87 15.58
N TYR A 64 -4.32 4.79 14.50
CA TYR A 64 -3.48 5.88 14.02
C TYR A 64 -4.30 7.13 13.67
N LEU A 65 -5.42 6.95 12.95
CA LEU A 65 -6.26 8.06 12.52
C LEU A 65 -6.95 8.74 13.72
N ASN A 66 -7.37 7.97 14.72
CA ASN A 66 -7.90 8.52 15.97
C ASN A 66 -6.83 9.25 16.78
N LEU A 67 -5.59 8.78 16.77
CA LEU A 67 -4.48 9.46 17.45
C LEU A 67 -4.19 10.82 16.81
N VAL A 68 -4.19 10.88 15.47
CA VAL A 68 -3.81 12.10 14.72
C VAL A 68 -4.97 13.10 14.62
N LEU A 69 -6.20 12.64 14.35
CA LEU A 69 -7.36 13.50 14.11
C LEU A 69 -8.33 13.58 15.29
N GLY A 70 -8.11 12.80 16.35
CA GLY A 70 -9.08 12.66 17.44
C GLY A 70 -10.35 11.91 17.01
N ASN A 71 -11.43 12.10 17.76
CA ASN A 71 -12.71 11.43 17.53
C ASN A 71 -13.55 12.09 16.41
N VAL A 72 -12.92 12.53 15.33
CA VAL A 72 -13.59 13.18 14.20
C VAL A 72 -13.98 12.13 13.16
N ASN A 73 -15.23 12.16 12.71
CA ASN A 73 -15.69 11.27 11.64
C ASN A 73 -15.19 11.76 10.28
N VAL A 74 -14.23 11.04 9.68
CA VAL A 74 -13.72 11.29 8.32
C VAL A 74 -14.47 10.48 7.24
N THR A 75 -15.71 10.06 7.53
CA THR A 75 -16.48 9.24 6.62
C THR A 75 -17.00 10.06 5.45
N LEU A 76 -16.62 9.64 4.25
CA LEU A 76 -17.12 10.14 2.97
C LEU A 76 -18.37 9.34 2.61
N LEU A 77 -19.55 9.97 2.75
CA LEU A 77 -20.84 9.29 2.66
C LEU A 77 -21.27 8.96 1.22
N SER A 78 -20.79 9.69 0.21
CA SER A 78 -21.14 9.44 -1.20
C SER A 78 -19.98 8.82 -1.96
N ASN A 79 -20.28 7.96 -2.94
CA ASN A 79 -19.27 7.40 -3.84
C ASN A 79 -18.53 8.51 -4.59
N GLN A 80 -19.24 9.57 -5.00
CA GLN A 80 -18.64 10.74 -5.63
C GLN A 80 -17.61 11.43 -4.73
N ALA A 81 -17.88 11.58 -3.43
CA ALA A 81 -16.93 12.17 -2.49
C ALA A 81 -15.70 11.26 -2.27
N LYS A 82 -15.91 9.95 -2.16
CA LYS A 82 -14.81 8.98 -2.07
C LYS A 82 -13.90 9.04 -3.30
N PHE A 83 -14.48 9.22 -4.49
CA PHE A 83 -13.72 9.39 -5.73
C PHE A 83 -12.98 10.70 -5.83
N ALA A 84 -13.65 11.81 -5.55
CA ALA A 84 -13.02 13.12 -5.58
C ALA A 84 -11.82 13.15 -4.63
N TYR A 85 -11.98 12.60 -3.42
CA TYR A 85 -10.87 12.49 -2.47
C TYR A 85 -9.72 11.62 -3.00
N LYS A 86 -10.04 10.47 -3.62
CA LYS A 86 -9.03 9.59 -4.22
C LYS A 86 -8.28 10.31 -5.35
N ASP A 87 -8.99 11.03 -6.21
CA ASP A 87 -8.41 11.82 -7.30
C ASP A 87 -7.47 12.92 -6.77
N GLU A 88 -7.90 13.66 -5.74
CA GLU A 88 -7.07 14.66 -5.07
C GLU A 88 -5.85 14.07 -4.34
N TYR A 89 -5.97 12.85 -3.82
CA TYR A 89 -4.81 12.10 -3.27
C TYR A 89 -3.82 11.70 -4.37
N GLU A 90 -4.30 11.19 -5.51
CA GLU A 90 -3.47 10.80 -6.64
C GLU A 90 -2.76 12.03 -7.27
N LYS A 91 -3.49 13.13 -7.48
CA LYS A 91 -2.92 14.43 -7.91
C LYS A 91 -1.86 14.93 -6.93
N PHE A 92 -2.15 14.92 -5.63
CA PHE A 92 -1.20 15.33 -4.60
C PHE A 92 0.10 14.52 -4.67
N LYS A 93 0.00 13.19 -4.80
CA LYS A 93 1.18 12.33 -4.98
C LYS A 93 2.00 12.75 -6.19
N LEU A 94 1.36 12.99 -7.33
CA LEU A 94 2.04 13.37 -8.57
C LEU A 94 2.75 14.73 -8.41
N TYR A 95 2.03 15.77 -7.96
CA TYR A 95 2.60 17.10 -7.78
C TYR A 95 3.80 17.08 -6.82
N MET A 96 3.66 16.39 -5.68
CA MET A 96 4.75 16.29 -4.71
C MET A 96 5.93 15.46 -5.23
N THR A 97 5.67 14.40 -6.00
CA THR A 97 6.74 13.62 -6.63
C THR A 97 7.57 14.50 -7.57
N ILE A 98 6.92 15.35 -8.36
CA ILE A 98 7.59 16.29 -9.27
C ILE A 98 8.41 17.31 -8.48
N ILE A 99 7.82 17.92 -7.44
CA ILE A 99 8.52 18.89 -6.58
C ILE A 99 9.74 18.25 -5.92
N LEU A 100 9.61 17.04 -5.36
CA LEU A 100 10.71 16.31 -4.74
C LEU A 100 11.81 15.96 -5.74
N MET A 101 11.45 15.58 -6.97
CA MET A 101 12.43 15.28 -8.02
C MET A 101 13.29 16.50 -8.35
N PHE A 102 12.66 17.65 -8.62
CA PHE A 102 13.37 18.89 -8.91
C PHE A 102 14.11 19.44 -7.70
N GLY A 103 13.54 19.29 -6.50
CA GLY A 103 14.21 19.63 -5.24
C GLY A 103 15.50 18.84 -5.07
N ALA A 104 15.47 17.52 -5.27
CA ALA A 104 16.65 16.66 -5.16
C ALA A 104 17.70 16.97 -6.25
N ILE A 105 17.30 17.24 -7.49
CA ILE A 105 18.20 17.70 -8.57
C ILE A 105 18.86 19.03 -8.17
N THR A 106 18.09 19.96 -7.62
CA THR A 106 18.60 21.26 -7.19
C THR A 106 19.63 21.10 -6.07
N CYS A 107 19.33 20.30 -5.04
CA CYS A 107 20.28 19.99 -3.96
C CYS A 107 21.55 19.30 -4.49
N LEU A 108 21.41 18.37 -5.45
CA LEU A 108 22.53 17.58 -5.92
C LEU A 108 23.51 18.40 -6.78
N PHE A 109 22.99 19.20 -7.71
CA PHE A 109 23.83 19.85 -8.74
C PHE A 109 24.07 21.35 -8.53
N PHE A 110 23.17 22.05 -7.84
CA PHE A 110 23.19 23.52 -7.78
C PHE A 110 23.43 24.05 -6.36
N LEU A 111 22.85 23.41 -5.35
CA LEU A 111 22.87 23.88 -3.96
C LEU A 111 23.51 22.84 -3.03
N ASN A 112 24.83 22.93 -2.87
CA ASN A 112 25.57 22.10 -1.92
C ASN A 112 25.66 22.77 -0.54
N CYS A 113 24.51 22.99 0.10
CA CYS A 113 24.46 23.52 1.46
C CYS A 113 23.51 22.73 2.35
N ARG A 114 23.91 22.54 3.61
CA ARG A 114 23.19 21.72 4.58
C ARG A 114 21.74 22.18 4.79
N VAL A 115 21.51 23.48 4.76
CA VAL A 115 20.18 24.09 4.95
C VAL A 115 19.21 23.67 3.84
N THR A 116 19.66 23.65 2.58
CA THR A 116 18.80 23.21 1.48
C THR A 116 18.48 21.72 1.59
N ASP A 117 19.46 20.90 1.98
CA ASP A 117 19.20 19.48 2.25
C ASP A 117 18.21 19.27 3.41
N GLU A 118 18.27 20.12 4.44
CA GLU A 118 17.35 20.14 5.58
C GLU A 118 15.92 20.44 5.13
N ILE A 119 15.76 21.49 4.30
CA ILE A 119 14.46 21.85 3.71
C ILE A 119 13.91 20.70 2.86
N PHE A 120 14.78 20.05 2.07
CA PHE A 120 14.40 18.90 1.26
C PHE A 120 13.97 17.69 2.12
N ASN A 121 14.76 17.34 3.15
CA ASN A 121 14.42 16.24 4.05
C ASN A 121 13.17 16.54 4.89
N PHE A 122 12.97 17.79 5.31
CA PHE A 122 11.73 18.21 5.97
C PHE A 122 10.53 18.04 5.05
N LEU A 123 10.66 18.43 3.77
CA LEU A 123 9.62 18.21 2.78
C LEU A 123 9.31 16.73 2.57
N LEU A 124 10.32 15.85 2.58
CA LEU A 124 10.13 14.39 2.54
C LEU A 124 9.36 13.87 3.77
N VAL A 125 9.74 14.28 4.98
CA VAL A 125 9.03 13.91 6.22
C VAL A 125 7.56 14.35 6.12
N TRP A 126 7.32 15.61 5.77
CA TRP A 126 5.98 16.15 5.61
C TRP A 126 5.16 15.40 4.56
N TYR A 127 5.77 15.09 3.41
CA TYR A 127 5.13 14.35 2.34
C TYR A 127 4.68 12.96 2.79
N TYR A 128 5.58 12.16 3.37
CA TYR A 128 5.24 10.80 3.80
C TYR A 128 4.24 10.78 4.97
N CYS A 129 4.34 11.71 5.93
CA CYS A 129 3.32 11.91 6.96
C CYS A 129 1.94 12.25 6.36
N THR A 130 1.91 13.09 5.34
CA THR A 130 0.64 13.45 4.68
C THR A 130 0.06 12.25 3.94
N LEU A 131 0.89 11.41 3.31
CA LEU A 131 0.44 10.17 2.69
C LEU A 131 -0.16 9.21 3.70
N THR A 132 0.47 8.97 4.84
CA THR A 132 -0.07 8.03 5.86
C THR A 132 -1.43 8.48 6.36
N ILE A 133 -1.65 9.79 6.53
CA ILE A 133 -2.96 10.34 6.91
C ILE A 133 -3.99 10.15 5.79
N ARG A 134 -3.66 10.57 4.56
CA ARG A 134 -4.58 10.47 3.40
C ARG A 134 -4.96 9.02 3.09
N GLU A 135 -4.00 8.09 3.19
CA GLU A 135 -4.26 6.66 3.00
C GLU A 135 -5.08 6.06 4.13
N SER A 136 -4.88 6.49 5.37
CA SER A 136 -5.71 6.07 6.51
C SER A 136 -7.17 6.50 6.34
N ILE A 137 -7.41 7.69 5.78
CA ILE A 137 -8.75 8.17 5.42
C ILE A 137 -9.33 7.31 4.29
N LEU A 138 -8.55 7.02 3.23
CA LEU A 138 -8.98 6.15 2.14
C LEU A 138 -9.35 4.74 2.63
N MET A 139 -8.52 4.14 3.48
CA MET A 139 -8.77 2.81 4.07
C MET A 139 -10.04 2.78 4.92
N SER A 140 -10.24 3.82 5.75
CA SER A 140 -11.46 3.96 6.57
C SER A 140 -12.72 4.12 5.73
N ASN A 141 -12.59 4.54 4.47
CA ASN A 141 -13.68 4.73 3.52
C ASN A 141 -13.85 3.59 2.50
N GLY A 142 -13.15 2.47 2.69
CA GLY A 142 -13.31 1.25 1.90
C GLY A 142 -12.24 1.02 0.83
N SER A 143 -11.24 1.90 0.70
CA SER A 143 -10.12 1.66 -0.22
C SER A 143 -9.27 0.48 0.27
N ARG A 144 -9.18 -0.60 -0.52
CA ARG A 144 -8.25 -1.69 -0.26
C ARG A 144 -6.83 -1.28 -0.66
N ILE A 145 -6.08 -0.68 0.26
CA ILE A 145 -4.64 -0.42 0.12
C ILE A 145 -3.89 -1.56 0.80
N LYS A 146 -2.87 -2.14 0.15
CA LYS A 146 -2.09 -3.21 0.78
C LYS A 146 -1.33 -2.65 1.99
N GLY A 147 -1.37 -3.36 3.11
CA GLY A 147 -0.69 -2.95 4.34
C GLY A 147 0.80 -2.67 4.15
N TRP A 148 1.46 -3.34 3.19
CA TRP A 148 2.86 -3.03 2.86
C TRP A 148 3.09 -1.60 2.39
N TRP A 149 2.23 -1.04 1.54
CA TRP A 149 2.39 0.34 1.06
C TRP A 149 2.33 1.32 2.22
N VAL A 150 1.40 1.08 3.14
CA VAL A 150 1.26 1.85 4.37
C VAL A 150 2.51 1.72 5.25
N SER A 151 3.01 0.50 5.48
CA SER A 151 4.27 0.26 6.19
C SER A 151 5.45 0.97 5.52
N HIS A 152 5.49 0.99 4.19
CA HIS A 152 6.54 1.66 3.44
C HIS A 152 6.56 3.15 3.75
N HIS A 153 5.40 3.83 3.71
CA HIS A 153 5.33 5.25 4.04
C HIS A 153 5.78 5.57 5.47
N TYR A 154 5.42 4.75 6.47
CA TYR A 154 5.90 4.94 7.84
C TYR A 154 7.42 4.82 7.95
N VAL A 155 8.01 3.81 7.32
CA VAL A 155 9.47 3.61 7.34
C VAL A 155 10.18 4.73 6.57
N SER A 156 9.61 5.23 5.47
CA SER A 156 10.14 6.37 4.73
C SER A 156 10.07 7.68 5.51
N THR A 157 9.00 7.92 6.27
CA THR A 157 8.92 9.06 7.22
C THR A 157 10.05 8.99 8.23
N PHE A 158 10.23 7.82 8.86
CA PHE A 158 11.30 7.62 9.84
C PHE A 158 12.68 7.84 9.22
N LEU A 159 12.96 7.23 8.08
CA LEU A 159 14.22 7.40 7.34
C LEU A 159 14.50 8.87 7.03
N SER A 160 13.51 9.59 6.50
CA SER A 160 13.65 11.01 6.17
C SER A 160 13.86 11.87 7.42
N GLY A 161 13.24 11.51 8.55
CA GLY A 161 13.45 12.17 9.83
C GLY A 161 14.87 11.96 10.37
N VAL A 162 15.43 10.75 10.23
CA VAL A 162 16.81 10.47 10.62
C VAL A 162 17.77 11.29 9.75
N MET A 163 17.55 11.33 8.43
CA MET A 163 18.33 12.16 7.49
C MET A 163 18.25 13.65 7.84
N LEU A 164 17.06 14.15 8.20
CA LEU A 164 16.86 15.54 8.62
C LEU A 164 17.70 15.89 9.86
N THR A 165 17.78 14.97 10.82
CA THR A 165 18.55 15.16 12.07
C THR A 165 20.03 14.81 11.96
N TRP A 166 20.51 14.35 10.80
CA TRP A 166 21.92 14.00 10.62
C TRP A 166 22.76 15.27 10.56
N PRO A 167 23.66 15.52 11.53
CA PRO A 167 24.46 16.74 11.53
C PRO A 167 25.41 16.78 10.34
N GLU A 168 25.78 18.00 9.94
CA GLU A 168 26.83 18.21 8.96
C GLU A 168 28.15 17.59 9.45
N GLY A 169 28.76 16.75 8.62
CA GLY A 169 29.97 16.01 8.96
C GLY A 169 30.47 15.11 7.83
N PRO A 170 31.67 14.51 7.97
CA PRO A 170 32.30 13.71 6.92
C PRO A 170 31.41 12.55 6.46
N MET A 171 30.82 11.80 7.40
CA MET A 171 29.96 10.65 7.09
C MET A 171 28.69 11.07 6.33
N TYR A 172 28.12 12.22 6.69
CA TYR A 172 26.97 12.78 5.98
C TYR A 172 27.33 13.11 4.54
N GLN A 173 28.43 13.85 4.32
CA GLN A 173 28.87 14.27 2.98
C GLN A 173 29.22 13.08 2.08
N MET A 174 29.80 12.01 2.64
CA MET A 174 30.09 10.78 1.89
C MET A 174 28.82 10.08 1.38
N PHE A 175 27.71 10.15 2.14
CA PHE A 175 26.46 9.50 1.76
C PHE A 175 25.48 10.42 1.01
N ARG A 176 25.61 11.75 1.18
CA ARG A 176 24.72 12.79 0.67
C ARG A 176 24.36 12.61 -0.80
N SER A 177 25.36 12.58 -1.68
CA SER A 177 25.14 12.49 -3.13
C SER A 177 24.43 11.20 -3.52
N GLN A 178 24.75 10.09 -2.83
CA GLN A 178 24.12 8.79 -3.06
C GLN A 178 22.64 8.81 -2.64
N PHE A 179 22.31 9.44 -1.50
CA PHE A 179 20.93 9.62 -1.03
C PHE A 179 20.11 10.51 -1.97
N LEU A 180 20.67 11.65 -2.41
CA LEU A 180 19.98 12.57 -3.33
C LEU A 180 19.76 11.93 -4.71
N ALA A 181 20.77 11.25 -5.26
CA ALA A 181 20.64 10.50 -6.50
C ALA A 181 19.56 9.40 -6.40
N PHE A 182 19.54 8.67 -5.28
CA PHE A 182 18.49 7.69 -5.01
C PHE A 182 17.10 8.34 -4.89
N SER A 183 17.00 9.53 -4.31
CA SER A 183 15.74 10.27 -4.19
C SER A 183 15.21 10.70 -5.55
N ILE A 184 16.06 11.19 -6.45
CA ILE A 184 15.70 11.51 -7.84
C ILE A 184 15.18 10.25 -8.54
N TYR A 185 15.92 9.14 -8.40
CA TYR A 185 15.54 7.87 -8.98
C TYR A 185 14.18 7.37 -8.45
N GLN A 186 13.96 7.45 -7.14
CA GLN A 186 12.68 7.09 -6.53
C GLN A 186 11.53 7.93 -7.06
N SER A 187 11.69 9.25 -7.19
CA SER A 187 10.66 10.11 -7.78
C SER A 187 10.35 9.73 -9.23
N PHE A 188 11.37 9.38 -10.02
CA PHE A 188 11.16 8.89 -11.38
C PHE A 188 10.36 7.58 -11.40
N VAL A 189 10.71 6.60 -10.57
CA VAL A 189 9.96 5.33 -10.47
C VAL A 189 8.54 5.56 -9.99
N GLN A 190 8.33 6.44 -9.03
CA GLN A 190 7.01 6.81 -8.51
C GLN A 190 6.14 7.44 -9.62
N PHE A 191 6.73 8.26 -10.49
CA PHE A 191 6.05 8.81 -11.66
C PHE A 191 5.62 7.72 -12.65
N LEU A 192 6.50 6.76 -12.96
CA LEU A 192 6.16 5.62 -13.82
C LEU A 192 5.06 4.74 -13.21
N GLN A 193 5.14 4.46 -11.90
CA GLN A 193 4.12 3.73 -11.15
C GLN A 193 2.77 4.44 -11.23
N TYR A 194 2.75 5.76 -11.04
CA TYR A 194 1.54 6.57 -11.14
C TYR A 194 0.91 6.46 -12.54
N TYR A 195 1.72 6.60 -13.60
CA TYR A 195 1.23 6.51 -14.98
C TYR A 195 0.65 5.12 -15.28
N TYR A 196 1.35 4.06 -14.87
CA TYR A 196 0.89 2.68 -15.01
C TYR A 196 -0.43 2.43 -14.25
N GLN A 197 -0.50 2.84 -12.98
CA GLN A 197 -1.68 2.64 -12.13
C GLN A 197 -2.88 3.43 -12.63
N SER A 198 -2.68 4.70 -13.01
CA SER A 198 -3.73 5.55 -13.57
C SER A 198 -4.29 5.00 -14.88
N GLY A 199 -3.41 4.52 -15.77
CA GLY A 199 -3.82 3.89 -17.03
C GLY A 199 -4.59 2.59 -16.82
N CYS A 200 -4.20 1.76 -15.85
CA CYS A 200 -4.95 0.56 -15.49
C CYS A 200 -6.33 0.90 -14.91
N LEU A 201 -6.38 1.88 -14.00
CA LEU A 201 -7.64 2.30 -13.38
C LEU A 201 -8.61 2.91 -14.39
N TYR A 202 -8.11 3.72 -15.33
CA TYR A 202 -8.92 4.26 -16.43
C TYR A 202 -9.54 3.15 -17.28
N ARG A 203 -8.75 2.16 -17.71
CA ARG A 203 -9.26 1.03 -18.51
C ARG A 203 -10.29 0.20 -17.77
N LEU A 204 -10.06 -0.10 -16.48
CA LEU A 204 -11.04 -0.82 -15.66
C LEU A 204 -12.36 -0.06 -15.53
N ARG A 205 -12.32 1.28 -15.42
CA ARG A 205 -13.53 2.12 -15.42
C ARG A 205 -14.25 2.08 -16.78
N ALA A 206 -13.51 2.18 -17.88
CA ALA A 206 -14.07 2.14 -19.23
C ALA A 206 -14.73 0.79 -19.57
N LEU A 207 -14.24 -0.31 -18.99
CA LEU A 207 -14.78 -1.66 -19.18
C LEU A 207 -15.99 -1.98 -18.30
N GLY A 208 -16.38 -1.11 -17.37
CA GLY A 208 -17.51 -1.35 -16.47
C GLY A 208 -17.31 -2.47 -15.43
N GLU A 209 -16.12 -3.08 -15.35
CA GLU A 209 -15.87 -4.28 -14.53
C GLU A 209 -15.66 -4.04 -13.01
N ARG A 210 -15.76 -2.81 -12.48
CA ARG A 210 -15.52 -2.57 -11.04
C ARG A 210 -16.41 -1.53 -10.37
N ASN A 211 -16.92 -1.89 -9.19
CA ASN A 211 -17.32 -0.97 -8.13
C ASN A 211 -16.08 -0.26 -7.51
N GLN A 212 -15.48 0.62 -8.31
CA GLN A 212 -15.19 2.01 -7.98
C GLN A 212 -14.16 2.40 -6.88
N LEU A 213 -13.78 1.58 -5.89
CA LEU A 213 -12.78 2.00 -4.86
C LEU A 213 -11.59 1.05 -4.61
N ASP A 214 -11.57 -0.14 -5.20
CA ASP A 214 -10.53 -1.13 -4.95
C ASP A 214 -9.20 -0.85 -5.70
N LEU A 215 -8.10 -0.80 -4.94
CA LEU A 215 -6.72 -0.72 -5.43
C LEU A 215 -6.00 -2.08 -5.38
N THR A 216 -6.56 -3.10 -4.71
CA THR A 216 -5.97 -4.44 -4.70
C THR A 216 -6.68 -5.37 -5.66
N VAL A 217 -5.87 -6.02 -6.46
CA VAL A 217 -6.26 -6.80 -7.60
C VAL A 217 -6.82 -8.16 -7.17
N GLU A 218 -8.10 -8.20 -6.83
CA GLU A 218 -8.91 -9.39 -7.06
C GLU A 218 -9.35 -9.29 -8.54
N GLY A 219 -8.67 -10.04 -9.41
CA GLY A 219 -8.83 -10.01 -10.88
C GLY A 219 -7.71 -9.26 -11.62
N PHE A 220 -6.52 -9.88 -11.73
CA PHE A 220 -5.39 -9.33 -12.50
C PHE A 220 -5.61 -9.64 -13.97
N GLN A 221 -6.11 -8.66 -14.72
CA GLN A 221 -6.38 -8.86 -16.14
C GLN A 221 -5.06 -9.07 -16.92
N SER A 222 -5.09 -9.92 -17.93
CA SER A 222 -3.89 -10.29 -18.73
C SER A 222 -3.20 -9.08 -19.36
N TRP A 223 -3.95 -8.04 -19.74
CA TRP A 223 -3.41 -6.80 -20.29
C TRP A 223 -2.66 -5.94 -19.25
N MET A 224 -2.97 -6.07 -17.96
CA MET A 224 -2.25 -5.36 -16.88
C MET A 224 -0.80 -5.85 -16.80
N TRP A 225 -0.56 -7.13 -17.09
CA TRP A 225 0.79 -7.72 -17.10
C TRP A 225 1.72 -7.11 -18.15
N ARG A 226 1.19 -6.69 -19.30
CA ARG A 226 2.01 -6.06 -20.36
C ARG A 226 2.62 -4.75 -19.87
N GLY A 227 1.84 -3.89 -19.21
CA GLY A 227 2.34 -2.66 -18.61
C GLY A 227 3.23 -2.90 -17.39
N LEU A 228 2.90 -3.90 -16.57
CA LEU A 228 3.71 -4.24 -15.40
C LEU A 228 5.11 -4.73 -15.77
N THR A 229 5.23 -5.49 -16.86
CA THR A 229 6.52 -6.03 -17.33
C THR A 229 7.50 -4.91 -17.68
N PHE A 230 7.04 -3.79 -18.25
CA PHE A 230 7.85 -2.61 -18.49
C PHE A 230 8.36 -1.96 -17.18
N LEU A 231 7.51 -1.93 -16.15
CA LEU A 231 7.82 -1.27 -14.88
C LEU A 231 8.76 -2.10 -13.98
N LEU A 232 8.69 -3.43 -14.08
CA LEU A 232 9.45 -4.34 -13.22
C LEU A 232 10.96 -4.10 -13.18
N PRO A 233 11.68 -3.92 -14.31
CA PRO A 233 13.12 -3.64 -14.30
C PRO A 233 13.50 -2.44 -13.44
N PHE A 234 12.71 -1.35 -13.52
CA PHE A 234 12.93 -0.16 -12.70
C PHE A 234 12.69 -0.44 -11.22
N LEU A 235 11.62 -1.18 -10.89
CA LEU A 235 11.38 -1.56 -9.50
C LEU A 235 12.53 -2.40 -8.94
N PHE A 236 12.96 -3.43 -9.66
CA PHE A 236 14.08 -4.28 -9.23
C PHE A 236 15.36 -3.49 -9.05
N PHE A 237 15.72 -2.63 -10.00
CA PHE A 237 16.90 -1.79 -9.89
C PHE A 237 16.82 -0.86 -8.67
N GLY A 238 15.67 -0.23 -8.42
CA GLY A 238 15.45 0.58 -7.23
C GLY A 238 15.68 -0.19 -5.92
N HIS A 239 15.23 -1.43 -5.85
CA HIS A 239 15.47 -2.28 -4.68
C HIS A 239 16.94 -2.69 -4.54
N PHE A 240 17.63 -3.04 -5.63
CA PHE A 240 19.09 -3.27 -5.56
C PHE A 240 19.87 -2.01 -5.15
N TRP A 241 19.42 -0.82 -5.55
CA TRP A 241 19.98 0.43 -5.06
C TRP A 241 19.74 0.60 -3.54
N GLN A 242 18.58 0.22 -3.01
CA GLN A 242 18.37 0.20 -1.55
C GLN A 242 19.39 -0.71 -0.84
N LEU A 243 19.69 -1.89 -1.40
CA LEU A 243 20.75 -2.74 -0.87
C LEU A 243 22.11 -2.03 -0.94
N TYR A 244 22.45 -1.42 -2.07
CA TYR A 244 23.68 -0.64 -2.22
C TYR A 244 23.79 0.47 -1.17
N ASN A 245 22.71 1.21 -0.89
CA ASN A 245 22.67 2.20 0.19
C ASN A 245 22.94 1.58 1.56
N SER A 246 22.33 0.43 1.87
CA SER A 246 22.58 -0.24 3.15
C SER A 246 24.02 -0.75 3.28
N VAL A 247 24.64 -1.26 2.20
CA VAL A 247 26.05 -1.67 2.18
C VAL A 247 26.98 -0.47 2.35
N THR A 248 26.72 0.66 1.69
CA THR A 248 27.49 1.89 1.88
C THR A 248 27.42 2.33 3.34
N LEU A 249 26.22 2.40 3.92
CA LEU A 249 26.02 2.79 5.33
C LEU A 249 26.67 1.79 6.30
N PHE A 250 26.69 0.50 5.98
CA PHE A 250 27.38 -0.51 6.78
C PHE A 250 28.89 -0.27 6.81
N ARG A 251 29.48 0.07 5.67
CA ARG A 251 30.91 0.43 5.59
C ARG A 251 31.20 1.72 6.35
N LEU A 252 30.36 2.74 6.21
CA LEU A 252 30.49 3.99 6.95
C LEU A 252 30.37 3.78 8.47
N ALA A 253 29.48 2.88 8.91
CA ALA A 253 29.33 2.56 10.33
C ALA A 253 30.57 1.92 10.97
N GLY A 254 31.44 1.31 10.16
CA GLY A 254 32.71 0.73 10.59
C GLY A 254 33.91 1.67 10.45
N HIS A 255 33.71 2.91 9.96
CA HIS A 255 34.77 3.90 9.85
C HIS A 255 35.21 4.38 11.25
N GLU A 256 36.51 4.53 11.49
CA GLU A 256 37.07 4.87 12.82
C GLU A 256 36.53 6.20 13.36
N ASP A 257 36.31 7.16 12.47
CA ASP A 257 35.75 8.48 12.79
C ASP A 257 34.22 8.55 12.91
N CYS A 258 33.50 7.44 12.65
CA CYS A 258 32.03 7.45 12.67
C CYS A 258 31.51 7.51 14.11
N LYS A 259 31.02 8.69 14.52
CA LYS A 259 30.41 8.93 15.85
C LYS A 259 28.89 9.09 15.75
N GLU A 260 28.37 9.33 14.55
CA GLU A 260 26.97 9.62 14.27
C GLU A 260 26.13 8.35 14.29
N TRP A 261 25.17 8.29 15.22
CA TRP A 261 24.25 7.16 15.33
C TRP A 261 23.33 7.04 14.11
N GLN A 262 23.11 8.15 13.41
CA GLN A 262 22.27 8.24 12.21
C GLN A 262 22.75 7.27 11.11
N VAL A 263 24.06 7.04 10.99
CA VAL A 263 24.62 6.07 10.02
C VAL A 263 24.03 4.68 10.24
N ARG A 264 24.05 4.20 11.50
CA ARG A 264 23.57 2.86 11.87
C ARG A 264 22.05 2.75 11.78
N ILE A 265 21.33 3.80 12.17
CA ILE A 265 19.87 3.78 12.12
C ILE A 265 19.33 3.92 10.69
N THR A 266 20.00 4.70 9.82
CA THR A 266 19.61 4.84 8.39
C THR A 266 19.79 3.53 7.62
N LEU A 267 20.76 2.70 8.02
CA LEU A 267 21.00 1.38 7.41
C LEU A 267 19.77 0.47 7.51
N ILE A 268 19.11 0.44 8.67
CA ILE A 268 18.04 -0.51 8.98
C ILE A 268 16.85 -0.38 8.01
N PRO A 269 16.27 0.82 7.76
CA PRO A 269 15.23 1.03 6.75
C PRO A 269 15.61 0.55 5.35
N PHE A 270 16.81 0.87 4.87
CA PHE A 270 17.24 0.46 3.53
C PHE A 270 17.35 -1.06 3.40
N PHE A 271 17.88 -1.72 4.43
CA PHE A 271 17.94 -3.18 4.50
C PHE A 271 16.54 -3.78 4.56
N PHE A 272 15.66 -3.26 5.43
CA PHE A 272 14.27 -3.69 5.55
C PHE A 272 13.53 -3.61 4.21
N PHE A 273 13.64 -2.50 3.48
CA PHE A 273 12.97 -2.34 2.19
C PHE A 273 13.41 -3.36 1.15
N PHE A 274 14.71 -3.67 1.09
CA PHE A 274 15.22 -4.70 0.20
C PHE A 274 14.63 -6.08 0.54
N PHE A 275 14.80 -6.56 1.78
CA PHE A 275 14.35 -7.91 2.14
C PHE A 275 12.84 -8.08 2.07
N PHE A 276 12.09 -7.06 2.47
CA PHE A 276 10.64 -7.13 2.46
C PHE A 276 10.08 -7.18 1.02
N PHE A 277 10.68 -6.45 0.07
CA PHE A 277 10.30 -6.56 -1.34
C PHE A 277 10.52 -7.97 -1.91
N PHE A 278 11.66 -8.60 -1.59
CA PHE A 278 11.95 -9.97 -2.02
C PHE A 278 10.99 -10.99 -1.41
N PHE A 279 10.64 -10.82 -0.12
CA PHE A 279 9.64 -11.65 0.54
C PHE A 279 8.27 -11.55 -0.15
N LEU A 280 7.81 -10.33 -0.45
CA LEU A 280 6.54 -10.11 -1.16
C LEU A 280 6.55 -10.70 -2.57
N THR A 281 7.64 -10.52 -3.31
CA THR A 281 7.77 -11.03 -4.68
C THR A 281 7.73 -12.55 -4.70
N ARG A 282 8.43 -13.20 -3.76
CA ARG A 282 8.42 -14.66 -3.62
C ARG A 282 7.02 -15.18 -3.30
N ASN A 283 6.28 -14.53 -2.41
CA ASN A 283 4.92 -14.94 -2.05
C ASN A 283 3.93 -14.69 -3.18
N GLY A 284 4.00 -13.54 -3.86
CA GLY A 284 3.16 -13.24 -5.02
C GLY A 284 3.41 -14.17 -6.21
N CYS A 285 4.66 -14.61 -6.41
CA CYS A 285 4.98 -15.59 -7.46
C CYS A 285 4.42 -16.98 -7.13
N LYS A 286 4.46 -17.40 -5.85
CA LYS A 286 3.85 -18.65 -5.39
C LYS A 286 2.32 -18.66 -5.57
N GLU A 287 1.64 -17.56 -5.22
CA GLU A 287 0.19 -17.41 -5.43
C GLU A 287 -0.17 -17.49 -6.92
N LYS A 288 0.62 -16.86 -7.79
CA LYS A 288 0.45 -16.95 -9.24
C LYS A 288 0.59 -18.39 -9.73
N GLN A 289 1.64 -19.10 -9.29
CA GLN A 289 1.89 -20.47 -9.72
C GLN A 289 0.77 -21.43 -9.27
N SER A 290 0.23 -21.24 -8.06
CA SER A 290 -0.93 -21.97 -7.56
C SER A 290 -2.20 -21.70 -8.40
N PHE A 291 -2.45 -20.44 -8.77
CA PHE A 291 -3.62 -20.07 -9.59
C PHE A 291 -3.56 -20.64 -11.01
N TYR A 292 -2.38 -20.60 -11.66
CA TYR A 292 -2.18 -21.22 -12.97
C TYR A 292 -2.33 -22.74 -12.94
N HIS A 293 -1.84 -23.39 -11.87
CA HIS A 293 -1.99 -24.84 -11.70
C HIS A 293 -3.46 -25.25 -11.52
N GLN A 294 -4.24 -24.43 -10.83
CA GLN A 294 -5.67 -24.65 -10.56
C GLN A 294 -6.54 -24.39 -11.80
N LEU A 295 -6.16 -23.42 -12.64
CA LEU A 295 -6.78 -23.19 -13.95
C LEU A 295 -6.50 -24.35 -14.92
N ASN A 296 -5.25 -24.83 -14.98
CA ASN A 296 -4.90 -25.95 -15.85
C ASN A 296 -5.52 -27.27 -15.39
N SER A 297 -5.68 -27.50 -14.08
CA SER A 297 -6.32 -28.71 -13.56
C SER A 297 -7.85 -28.74 -13.76
N ASN A 298 -8.49 -27.60 -13.98
CA ASN A 298 -9.92 -27.52 -14.30
C ASN A 298 -10.21 -27.60 -15.81
N LEU A 299 -9.17 -27.58 -16.64
CA LEU A 299 -9.24 -27.68 -18.11
C LEU A 299 -8.82 -29.07 -18.64
N THR A 300 -8.43 -29.98 -17.75
CA THR A 300 -8.15 -31.41 -18.00
C THR A 300 -9.12 -32.27 -17.21
#